data_AF-A0AAD9GSN0-F1
#
_entry.id   AF-A0AAD9GSN0-F1
#
_cell.length_a   1.000
_cell.length_b   1.000
_cell.length_c   1.000
_cell.angle_alpha   90.00
_cell.angle_beta   90.00
_cell.angle_gamma   90.00
#
_symmetry.space_group_name_H-M   'P 1'
#
loop_
_entity.id
_entity.type
_entity.pdbx_description
1 polymer ?
#
loop_
_entity_poly.entity_id
_entity_poly.type
_entity_poly.pdbx_seq_one_letter_code
_entity_poly.pdbx_strand_id
1 'polypeptide(L)'
;MTTAPRTTTFKRFTVRCLSVRKMSFWPCNSSSNEGLVANLKRTGVINSDAVFNAMVKTDRAKYLSQNEAPDGGYVGELQAYQDIPHPIGYHQTISAPHMHGHAMELGYAAIQDVRSPRILDVGSGSGYLTASLGRMAEDKDGRVFGLEIVPELVQFAKKNIQTADGDLVDKGIVSVRCHNGWGGLPNEAPFHYIHVGAAAEAPPQALLDQLAEGGRLVIPLDEARGGQVFVEITKHGTKFSQRRLFGVCYVPLAMAPTWMCSSSSNEGLVQNLQKAGIIHSAAVFNAMKRTDRALFVPRAVQEEAYQDSPCPIGFNQTISAPHMHAHILELAHTAVGGAIKPRILDVGAGSGYLTAALAHLVEEAGGRVFGLELLPVLAQSARKNVLSAAPELMKSSVLSLHCYNGWHGLPAEAPFNFIFVGAAVSSPPQALLDQLADGGQLVIPVDDPRGGQALVSITRRGSSFTHRKLMAACFVPLVRGEIHKKRRGVSTANTEPPKVLLSTHSFRAIR
;
A
#
# COMPACT_ATOMS: atom_id res chain seq x y z
N MET A 1 65.25 22.79 -23.68
CA MET A 1 63.87 22.70 -23.17
C MET A 1 63.20 21.52 -23.88
N THR A 2 62.29 20.82 -23.18
CA THR A 2 61.53 19.60 -23.55
C THR A 2 62.28 18.26 -23.59
N THR A 3 62.57 17.72 -22.41
CA THR A 3 62.79 16.27 -22.19
C THR A 3 61.50 15.60 -21.71
N ALA A 4 61.10 14.53 -22.40
CA ALA A 4 59.91 13.71 -22.14
C ALA A 4 59.91 13.05 -20.74
N PRO A 5 58.74 12.75 -20.13
CA PRO A 5 58.68 12.14 -18.82
C PRO A 5 58.80 10.61 -18.89
N ARG A 6 59.54 10.07 -17.92
CA ARG A 6 59.72 8.65 -17.62
C ARG A 6 58.39 7.98 -17.28
N THR A 7 58.20 6.78 -17.83
CA THR A 7 57.17 5.82 -17.45
C THR A 7 57.47 5.22 -16.08
N THR A 8 56.58 5.44 -15.11
CA THR A 8 56.60 4.78 -13.80
C THR A 8 55.55 3.68 -13.77
N THR A 9 56.02 2.44 -13.67
CA THR A 9 55.22 1.22 -13.58
C THR A 9 54.49 1.17 -12.23
N PHE A 10 53.15 1.22 -12.23
CA PHE A 10 52.36 1.00 -11.02
C PHE A 10 52.35 -0.50 -10.65
N LYS A 11 52.85 -0.81 -9.46
CA LYS A 11 52.70 -2.13 -8.82
C LYS A 11 51.21 -2.40 -8.57
N ARG A 12 50.70 -3.53 -9.08
CA ARG A 12 49.39 -4.08 -8.71
C ARG A 12 49.38 -4.39 -7.22
N PHE A 13 48.56 -3.66 -6.45
CA PHE A 13 48.12 -4.10 -5.14
C PHE A 13 46.99 -5.11 -5.34
N THR A 14 47.26 -6.38 -5.03
CA THR A 14 46.25 -7.43 -4.96
C THR A 14 45.43 -7.20 -3.68
N VAL A 15 44.23 -6.62 -3.81
CA VAL A 15 43.25 -6.62 -2.73
C VAL A 15 42.79 -8.06 -2.54
N ARG A 16 43.17 -8.65 -1.40
CA ARG A 16 42.64 -9.94 -0.95
C ARG A 16 41.15 -9.74 -0.73
N CYS A 17 40.34 -10.27 -1.64
CA CYS A 17 38.89 -10.31 -1.50
C CYS A 17 38.56 -11.09 -0.23
N LEU A 18 38.14 -10.40 0.82
CA LEU A 18 37.48 -11.05 1.95
C LEU A 18 36.25 -11.75 1.39
N SER A 19 36.21 -13.06 1.57
CA SER A 19 35.09 -13.92 1.21
C SER A 19 33.80 -13.32 1.76
N VAL A 20 32.97 -12.76 0.87
CA VAL A 20 31.56 -12.48 1.16
C VAL A 20 30.92 -13.82 1.50
N ARG A 21 30.66 -14.06 2.79
CA ARG A 21 29.79 -15.18 3.19
C ARG A 21 28.47 -14.97 2.46
N LYS A 22 28.08 -15.95 1.64
CA LYS A 22 26.74 -16.04 1.06
C LYS A 22 25.72 -15.78 2.16
N MET A 23 25.01 -14.64 2.11
CA MET A 23 23.77 -14.49 2.85
C MET A 23 22.76 -15.45 2.21
N SER A 24 22.58 -16.61 2.84
CA SER A 24 21.48 -17.50 2.54
C SER A 24 20.21 -16.86 3.06
N PHE A 25 19.32 -16.44 2.16
CA PHE A 25 17.94 -16.06 2.45
C PHE A 25 17.16 -17.34 2.76
N TRP A 26 17.35 -17.88 3.97
CA TRP A 26 16.51 -18.95 4.51
C TRP A 26 15.45 -18.27 5.39
N PRO A 27 14.15 -18.59 5.27
CA PRO A 27 13.16 -18.09 6.21
C PRO A 27 13.60 -18.54 7.62
N CYS A 28 13.82 -17.59 8.51
CA CYS A 28 14.15 -17.86 9.92
C CYS A 28 12.88 -18.33 10.66
N ASN A 29 12.32 -19.45 10.22
CA ASN A 29 11.16 -20.05 10.83
C ASN A 29 11.58 -20.70 12.15
N SER A 30 10.91 -20.30 13.23
CA SER A 30 11.07 -20.88 14.56
C SER A 30 9.75 -21.49 15.02
N SER A 31 9.81 -22.49 15.89
CA SER A 31 8.64 -23.02 16.59
C SER A 31 8.31 -22.27 17.88
N SER A 32 9.09 -21.24 18.24
CA SER A 32 8.90 -20.42 19.44
C SER A 32 9.35 -18.96 19.25
N ASN A 33 8.82 -18.06 20.08
CA ASN A 33 9.24 -16.65 20.12
C ASN A 33 10.75 -16.51 20.40
N GLU A 34 11.26 -17.21 21.41
CA GLU A 34 12.68 -17.16 21.75
C GLU A 34 13.58 -17.62 20.59
N GLY A 35 13.20 -18.70 19.89
CA GLY A 35 13.95 -19.17 18.72
C GLY A 35 13.90 -18.18 17.54
N LEU A 36 12.78 -17.46 17.36
CA LEU A 36 12.67 -16.38 16.37
C LEU A 36 13.65 -15.26 16.71
N VAL A 37 13.64 -14.78 17.96
CA VAL A 37 14.52 -13.69 18.41
C VAL A 37 16.00 -14.11 18.40
N ALA A 38 16.30 -15.35 18.79
CA ALA A 38 17.65 -15.92 18.69
C ALA A 38 18.15 -15.98 17.23
N ASN A 39 17.27 -16.29 16.28
CA ASN A 39 17.61 -16.22 14.87
C ASN A 39 17.92 -14.79 14.41
N LEU A 40 17.14 -13.79 14.83
CA LEU A 40 17.41 -12.38 14.54
C LEU A 40 18.75 -11.91 15.11
N LYS A 41 19.12 -12.38 16.31
CA LYS A 41 20.44 -12.11 16.91
C LYS A 41 21.55 -12.79 16.11
N ARG A 42 21.36 -14.06 15.72
CA ARG A 42 22.33 -14.83 14.92
C ARG A 42 22.57 -14.23 13.54
N THR A 43 21.57 -13.60 12.93
CA THR A 43 21.69 -12.93 11.62
C THR A 43 22.20 -11.49 11.71
N GLY A 44 22.39 -10.96 12.93
CA GLY A 44 22.90 -9.60 13.17
C GLY A 44 21.86 -8.49 13.05
N VAL A 45 20.56 -8.84 12.97
CA VAL A 45 19.47 -7.86 13.01
C VAL A 45 19.38 -7.21 14.40
N ILE A 46 19.52 -8.04 15.44
CA ILE A 46 19.57 -7.62 16.84
C ILE A 46 21.00 -7.84 17.35
N ASN A 47 21.55 -6.85 18.04
CA ASN A 47 22.91 -6.88 18.56
C ASN A 47 22.96 -6.66 20.07
N SER A 48 22.06 -5.83 20.60
CA SER A 48 22.03 -5.49 22.02
C SER A 48 21.25 -6.51 22.85
N ASP A 49 21.74 -6.78 24.06
CA ASP A 49 21.04 -7.66 25.00
C ASP A 49 19.72 -7.06 25.48
N ALA A 50 19.63 -5.73 25.56
CA ALA A 50 18.40 -5.01 25.90
C ALA A 50 17.28 -5.29 24.89
N VAL A 51 17.57 -5.16 23.58
CA VAL A 51 16.58 -5.44 22.53
C VAL A 51 16.24 -6.92 22.47
N PHE A 52 17.24 -7.80 22.60
CA PHE A 52 17.03 -9.24 22.66
C PHE A 52 16.07 -9.61 23.81
N ASN A 53 16.35 -9.16 25.03
CA ASN A 53 15.54 -9.47 26.20
C ASN A 53 14.12 -8.91 26.09
N ALA A 54 13.96 -7.69 25.56
CA ALA A 54 12.67 -7.09 25.35
C ALA A 54 11.81 -7.90 24.35
N MET A 55 12.37 -8.26 23.19
CA MET A 55 11.65 -9.06 22.20
C MET A 55 11.37 -10.51 22.65
N VAL A 56 12.23 -11.10 23.49
CA VAL A 56 11.96 -12.41 24.10
C VAL A 56 10.78 -12.32 25.07
N LYS A 57 10.71 -11.27 25.90
CA LYS A 57 9.60 -11.03 26.84
C LYS A 57 8.27 -10.75 26.13
N THR A 58 8.29 -10.06 24.99
CA THR A 58 7.09 -9.75 24.20
C THR A 58 6.83 -10.87 23.18
N ASP A 59 6.04 -11.87 23.58
CA ASP A 59 5.72 -13.02 22.72
C ASP A 59 4.81 -12.62 21.55
N ARG A 60 5.36 -12.65 20.33
CA ARG A 60 4.67 -12.21 19.10
C ARG A 60 3.36 -12.96 18.84
N ALA A 61 3.24 -14.23 19.22
CA ALA A 61 2.01 -14.98 19.00
C ALA A 61 0.84 -14.37 19.77
N LYS A 62 1.06 -13.85 20.98
CA LYS A 62 0.00 -13.23 21.80
C LYS A 62 -0.60 -11.97 21.17
N TYR A 63 0.08 -11.36 20.19
CA TYR A 63 -0.38 -10.19 19.44
C TYR A 63 -1.04 -10.56 18.11
N LEU A 64 -1.15 -11.85 17.78
CA LEU A 64 -1.65 -12.36 16.49
C LEU A 64 -2.64 -13.52 16.59
N SER A 65 -2.43 -14.46 17.52
CA SER A 65 -3.12 -15.75 17.54
C SER A 65 -4.21 -15.88 18.62
N GLN A 66 -4.22 -14.97 19.60
CA GLN A 66 -5.13 -15.04 20.74
C GLN A 66 -6.42 -14.22 20.55
N ASN A 67 -6.39 -13.26 19.61
CA ASN A 67 -7.53 -12.42 19.29
C ASN A 67 -7.75 -12.50 17.78
N GLU A 68 -8.99 -12.78 17.35
CA GLU A 68 -9.36 -12.64 15.94
C GLU A 68 -9.00 -11.23 15.49
N ALA A 69 -8.35 -11.12 14.32
CA ALA A 69 -8.18 -9.82 13.70
C ALA A 69 -9.57 -9.21 13.49
N PRO A 70 -9.72 -7.88 13.53
CA PRO A 70 -11.03 -7.23 13.41
C PRO A 70 -11.81 -7.57 12.12
N ASP A 71 -11.14 -8.08 11.09
CA ASP A 71 -11.74 -8.56 9.84
C ASP A 71 -11.97 -10.09 9.78
N GLY A 72 -11.78 -10.81 10.89
CA GLY A 72 -11.97 -12.25 11.00
C GLY A 72 -10.77 -13.10 10.56
N GLY A 73 -9.61 -12.48 10.27
CA GLY A 73 -8.38 -13.21 9.97
C GLY A 73 -7.81 -13.95 11.19
N TYR A 74 -7.37 -15.19 10.99
CA TYR A 74 -6.68 -16.00 12.02
C TYR A 74 -5.26 -16.36 11.58
N VAL A 75 -4.27 -16.09 12.44
CA VAL A 75 -2.88 -16.49 12.24
C VAL A 75 -2.52 -17.53 13.30
N GLY A 76 -2.13 -18.73 12.86
CA GLY A 76 -1.72 -19.79 13.79
C GLY A 76 -0.44 -19.42 14.53
N GLU A 77 -0.25 -19.97 15.73
CA GLU A 77 0.91 -19.68 16.59
C GLU A 77 2.26 -19.92 15.89
N LEU A 78 2.40 -21.04 15.16
CA LEU A 78 3.60 -21.32 14.37
C LEU A 78 3.83 -20.33 13.23
N GLN A 79 2.76 -19.76 12.67
CA GLN A 79 2.87 -18.74 11.63
C GLN A 79 3.35 -17.41 12.24
N ALA A 80 2.89 -17.07 13.45
CA ALA A 80 3.31 -15.84 14.13
C ALA A 80 4.83 -15.74 14.35
N TYR A 81 5.53 -16.88 14.41
CA TYR A 81 6.99 -16.96 14.57
C TYR A 81 7.78 -17.00 13.26
N GLN A 82 7.14 -16.71 12.13
CA GLN A 82 7.80 -16.53 10.84
C GLN A 82 8.29 -15.09 10.68
N ASP A 83 9.46 -14.92 10.04
CA ASP A 83 10.02 -13.59 9.79
C ASP A 83 9.37 -12.90 8.58
N ILE A 84 8.04 -12.73 8.64
CA ILE A 84 7.20 -12.11 7.60
C ILE A 84 6.13 -11.21 8.23
N PRO A 85 5.59 -10.22 7.48
CA PRO A 85 4.43 -9.48 7.94
C PRO A 85 3.18 -10.36 7.92
N HIS A 86 2.25 -10.08 8.84
CA HIS A 86 0.93 -10.75 8.88
C HIS A 86 -0.20 -9.72 8.90
N PRO A 87 -1.35 -10.01 8.27
CA PRO A 87 -2.50 -9.12 8.30
C PRO A 87 -3.07 -9.00 9.71
N ILE A 88 -3.53 -7.80 10.06
CA ILE A 88 -4.20 -7.50 11.34
C ILE A 88 -5.54 -6.80 11.14
N GLY A 89 -6.12 -6.90 9.95
CA GLY A 89 -7.33 -6.16 9.56
C GLY A 89 -7.06 -4.76 9.02
N TYR A 90 -8.10 -4.14 8.45
CA TYR A 90 -8.09 -2.77 7.93
C TYR A 90 -6.97 -2.45 6.93
N HIS A 91 -6.59 -3.43 6.10
CA HIS A 91 -5.47 -3.33 5.16
C HIS A 91 -4.11 -3.01 5.80
N GLN A 92 -3.98 -3.28 7.09
CA GLN A 92 -2.73 -3.15 7.84
C GLN A 92 -2.11 -4.51 8.10
N THR A 93 -0.81 -4.47 8.38
CA THR A 93 -0.05 -5.66 8.78
C THR A 93 0.72 -5.36 10.05
N ILE A 94 0.85 -6.36 10.91
CA ILE A 94 1.95 -6.37 11.87
C ILE A 94 3.24 -6.53 11.06
N SER A 95 4.23 -5.66 11.32
CA SER A 95 5.50 -5.71 10.59
C SER A 95 6.25 -7.02 10.84
N ALA A 96 7.12 -7.40 9.90
CA ALA A 96 7.99 -8.56 10.07
C ALA A 96 8.90 -8.40 11.31
N PRO A 97 9.22 -9.48 12.03
CA PRO A 97 10.11 -9.48 13.19
C PRO A 97 11.42 -8.72 12.98
N HIS A 98 12.10 -8.87 11.84
CA HIS A 98 13.35 -8.13 11.59
C HIS A 98 13.17 -6.60 11.56
N MET A 99 12.01 -6.11 11.10
CA MET A 99 11.71 -4.68 11.08
C MET A 99 11.55 -4.12 12.49
N HIS A 100 10.91 -4.87 13.39
CA HIS A 100 10.86 -4.52 14.81
C HIS A 100 12.25 -4.54 15.44
N GLY A 101 13.08 -5.54 15.14
CA GLY A 101 14.46 -5.61 15.61
C GLY A 101 15.27 -4.36 15.22
N HIS A 102 15.20 -3.94 13.94
CA HIS A 102 15.86 -2.71 13.48
C HIS A 102 15.33 -1.45 14.18
N ALA A 103 14.01 -1.30 14.30
CA ALA A 103 13.40 -0.16 14.99
C ALA A 103 13.81 -0.12 16.47
N MET A 104 13.90 -1.27 17.14
CA MET A 104 14.29 -1.33 18.55
C MET A 104 15.77 -1.07 18.77
N GLU A 105 16.67 -1.51 17.88
CA GLU A 105 18.11 -1.18 17.96
C GLU A 105 18.36 0.33 17.81
N LEU A 106 17.65 0.98 16.89
CA LEU A 106 17.71 2.44 16.73
C LEU A 106 17.13 3.15 17.96
N GLY A 107 16.02 2.63 18.50
CA GLY A 107 15.42 3.13 19.73
C GLY A 107 16.33 2.99 20.95
N TYR A 108 16.96 1.82 21.12
CA TYR A 108 17.92 1.56 22.20
C TYR A 108 19.08 2.54 22.13
N ALA A 109 19.67 2.73 20.94
CA ALA A 109 20.75 3.69 20.73
C ALA A 109 20.34 5.15 21.07
N ALA A 110 19.06 5.49 20.97
CA ALA A 110 18.54 6.80 21.35
C ALA A 110 18.28 6.95 22.85
N ILE A 111 17.98 5.87 23.57
CA ILE A 111 17.54 5.93 24.97
C ILE A 111 18.51 5.30 25.98
N GLN A 112 19.57 4.62 25.54
CA GLN A 112 20.46 3.85 26.42
C GLN A 112 21.15 4.69 27.52
N ASP A 113 21.33 6.00 27.29
CA ASP A 113 21.93 6.92 28.28
C ASP A 113 20.89 7.89 28.90
N VAL A 114 19.61 7.72 28.56
CA VAL A 114 18.52 8.57 29.03
C VAL A 114 17.89 7.95 30.29
N ARG A 115 17.66 8.79 31.30
CA ARG A 115 16.83 8.48 32.47
C ARG A 115 15.37 8.85 32.17
N SER A 116 14.43 7.96 32.46
CA SER A 116 13.00 8.14 32.19
C SER A 116 12.69 8.49 30.71
N PRO A 117 13.13 7.65 29.75
CA PRO A 117 12.93 7.94 28.34
C PRO A 117 11.45 7.99 27.96
N ARG A 118 11.11 8.89 27.05
CA ARG A 118 9.77 9.06 26.48
C ARG A 118 9.82 8.66 25.02
N ILE A 119 8.97 7.71 24.64
CA ILE A 119 8.97 7.07 23.33
C ILE A 119 7.59 7.20 22.69
N LEU A 120 7.53 7.57 21.42
CA LEU A 120 6.31 7.64 20.63
C LEU A 120 6.36 6.58 19.52
N ASP A 121 5.31 5.78 19.39
CA ASP A 121 5.13 4.79 18.33
C ASP A 121 3.90 5.17 17.51
N VAL A 122 4.11 5.69 16.30
CA VAL A 122 3.07 6.16 15.39
C VAL A 122 2.68 5.06 14.42
N GLY A 123 1.39 4.72 14.37
CA GLY A 123 0.89 3.56 13.63
C GLY A 123 1.10 2.28 14.45
N SER A 124 0.65 2.28 15.71
CA SER A 124 0.93 1.18 16.65
C SER A 124 0.29 -0.15 16.25
N GLY A 125 -0.71 -0.18 15.37
CA GLY A 125 -1.26 -1.38 14.76
C GLY A 125 -1.70 -2.44 15.78
N SER A 126 -0.97 -3.55 15.87
CA SER A 126 -1.26 -4.64 16.83
C SER A 126 -0.86 -4.34 18.28
N GLY A 127 -0.09 -3.28 18.52
CA GLY A 127 0.51 -2.95 19.82
C GLY A 127 1.81 -3.67 20.15
N TYR A 128 2.29 -4.58 19.29
CA TYR A 128 3.49 -5.39 19.55
C TYR A 128 4.75 -4.54 19.75
N LEU A 129 5.01 -3.58 18.85
CA LEU A 129 6.19 -2.73 18.96
C LEU A 129 6.09 -1.79 20.16
N THR A 130 4.90 -1.25 20.43
CA THR A 130 4.64 -0.40 21.59
C THR A 130 4.97 -1.14 22.90
N ALA A 131 4.54 -2.41 23.04
CA ALA A 131 4.88 -3.23 24.21
C ALA A 131 6.36 -3.61 24.27
N SER A 132 6.97 -3.96 23.13
CA SER A 132 8.39 -4.31 23.05
C SER A 132 9.29 -3.14 23.46
N LEU A 133 8.95 -1.92 23.02
CA LEU A 133 9.60 -0.68 23.46
C LEU A 133 9.36 -0.42 24.95
N GLY A 134 8.17 -0.77 25.47
CA GLY A 134 7.86 -0.73 26.90
C GLY A 134 8.79 -1.63 27.71
N ARG A 135 8.97 -2.88 27.29
CA ARG A 135 9.93 -3.82 27.92
C ARG A 135 11.37 -3.35 27.85
N MET A 136 11.73 -2.59 26.81
CA MET A 136 13.06 -1.99 26.69
C MET A 136 13.26 -0.78 27.63
N ALA A 137 12.18 -0.12 28.03
CA ALA A 137 12.21 1.12 28.82
C ALA A 137 11.80 0.94 30.29
N GLU A 138 11.25 -0.22 30.67
CA GLU A 138 10.65 -0.46 32.00
C GLU A 138 11.63 -0.25 33.17
N ASP A 139 12.88 -0.68 33.01
CA ASP A 139 13.92 -0.54 34.05
C ASP A 139 14.44 0.90 34.23
N LYS A 140 13.98 1.83 33.37
CA LYS A 140 14.41 3.23 33.35
C LYS A 140 13.34 4.22 33.76
N ASP A 141 12.19 3.75 34.27
CA ASP A 141 11.00 4.58 34.51
C ASP A 141 10.56 5.33 33.23
N GLY A 142 10.69 4.64 32.10
CA GLY A 142 10.32 5.19 30.79
C GLY A 142 8.83 5.09 30.50
N ARG A 143 8.38 5.86 29.51
CA ARG A 143 6.99 5.84 29.02
C ARG A 143 6.93 5.70 27.51
N VAL A 144 6.01 4.87 27.03
CA VAL A 144 5.77 4.59 25.62
C VAL A 144 4.33 4.88 25.27
N PHE A 145 4.14 5.68 24.23
CA PHE A 145 2.83 6.11 23.74
C PHE A 145 2.62 5.57 22.32
N GLY A 146 1.70 4.63 22.16
CA GLY A 146 1.23 4.16 20.87
C GLY A 146 0.11 5.06 20.34
N LEU A 147 0.23 5.53 19.11
CA LEU A 147 -0.84 6.21 18.38
C LEU A 147 -1.32 5.32 17.25
N GLU A 148 -2.62 5.06 17.21
CA GLU A 148 -3.27 4.37 16.11
C GLU A 148 -4.48 5.19 15.65
N ILE A 149 -4.69 5.27 14.34
CA ILE A 149 -5.76 6.09 13.77
C ILE A 149 -7.05 5.30 13.59
N VAL A 150 -6.97 3.96 13.50
CA VAL A 150 -8.13 3.06 13.39
C VAL A 150 -8.63 2.67 14.79
N PRO A 151 -9.84 3.09 15.23
CA PRO A 151 -10.35 2.84 16.58
C PRO A 151 -10.40 1.37 16.95
N GLU A 152 -10.73 0.50 16.01
CA GLU A 152 -10.80 -0.94 16.23
C GLU A 152 -9.41 -1.56 16.39
N LEU A 153 -8.40 -1.06 15.69
CA LEU A 153 -7.01 -1.43 15.95
C LEU A 153 -6.50 -0.88 17.28
N VAL A 154 -6.98 0.29 17.72
CA VAL A 154 -6.70 0.78 19.08
C VAL A 154 -7.23 -0.19 20.13
N GLN A 155 -8.48 -0.66 19.98
CA GLN A 155 -9.05 -1.65 20.89
C GLN A 155 -8.33 -2.99 20.81
N PHE A 156 -8.01 -3.43 19.60
CA PHE A 156 -7.22 -4.64 19.34
C PHE A 156 -5.84 -4.58 20.03
N ALA A 157 -5.10 -3.50 19.85
CA ALA A 157 -3.82 -3.26 20.48
C ALA A 157 -3.93 -3.24 22.01
N LYS A 158 -4.90 -2.50 22.56
CA LYS A 158 -5.13 -2.47 24.01
C LYS A 158 -5.42 -3.85 24.57
N LYS A 159 -6.27 -4.64 23.89
CA LYS A 159 -6.60 -6.00 24.29
C LYS A 159 -5.37 -6.90 24.24
N ASN A 160 -4.60 -6.86 23.14
CA ASN A 160 -3.37 -7.63 22.99
C ASN A 160 -2.37 -7.33 24.11
N ILE A 161 -2.08 -6.04 24.35
CA ILE A 161 -1.14 -5.62 25.38
C ILE A 161 -1.66 -6.03 26.77
N GLN A 162 -2.94 -5.82 27.07
CA GLN A 162 -3.51 -6.20 28.37
C GLN A 162 -3.40 -7.71 28.62
N THR A 163 -3.64 -8.53 27.60
CA THR A 163 -3.57 -10.00 27.70
C THR A 163 -2.12 -10.50 27.76
N ALA A 164 -1.21 -9.93 26.98
CA ALA A 164 0.16 -10.41 26.84
C ALA A 164 1.13 -9.83 27.87
N ASP A 165 0.99 -8.53 28.16
CA ASP A 165 1.96 -7.68 28.86
C ASP A 165 1.23 -6.62 29.74
N GLY A 166 0.12 -7.01 30.36
CA GLY A 166 -0.78 -6.09 31.08
C GLY A 166 -0.10 -5.31 32.22
N ASP A 167 0.97 -5.85 32.80
CA ASP A 167 1.75 -5.14 33.82
C ASP A 167 2.37 -3.84 33.30
N LEU A 168 2.66 -3.72 31.99
CA LEU A 168 3.12 -2.46 31.39
C LEU A 168 2.04 -1.38 31.41
N VAL A 169 0.77 -1.76 31.26
CA VAL A 169 -0.38 -0.86 31.34
C VAL A 169 -0.64 -0.49 32.79
N ASP A 170 -0.65 -1.48 33.68
CA ASP A 170 -0.91 -1.29 35.12
C ASP A 170 0.13 -0.36 35.77
N LYS A 171 1.40 -0.47 35.37
CA LYS A 171 2.49 0.43 35.81
C LYS A 171 2.48 1.80 35.11
N GLY A 172 1.62 2.01 34.12
CA GLY A 172 1.57 3.25 33.33
C GLY A 172 2.77 3.46 32.40
N ILE A 173 3.51 2.40 32.07
CA ILE A 173 4.66 2.43 31.17
C ILE A 173 4.18 2.54 29.72
N VAL A 174 3.12 1.81 29.35
CA VAL A 174 2.57 1.79 27.99
C VAL A 174 1.16 2.35 27.97
N SER A 175 0.85 3.16 26.96
CA SER A 175 -0.52 3.53 26.62
C SER A 175 -0.73 3.55 25.11
N VAL A 176 -1.94 3.22 24.65
CA VAL A 176 -2.33 3.31 23.24
C VAL A 176 -3.52 4.26 23.11
N ARG A 177 -3.47 5.19 22.15
CA ARG A 177 -4.49 6.23 21.96
C ARG A 177 -4.98 6.24 20.52
N CYS A 178 -6.29 6.46 20.36
CA CYS A 178 -6.87 6.75 19.05
C CYS A 178 -6.52 8.19 18.67
N HIS A 179 -5.55 8.38 17.79
CA HIS A 179 -5.06 9.72 17.44
C HIS A 179 -4.41 9.77 16.06
N ASN A 180 -4.43 10.96 15.45
CA ASN A 180 -3.72 11.19 14.19
C ASN A 180 -2.21 11.31 14.44
N GLY A 181 -1.45 10.35 13.92
CA GLY A 181 0.00 10.27 14.03
C GLY A 181 0.77 11.46 13.44
N TRP A 182 0.21 12.16 12.45
CA TRP A 182 0.85 13.33 11.83
C TRP A 182 1.09 14.47 12.82
N GLY A 183 0.20 14.61 13.81
CA GLY A 183 0.29 15.65 14.84
C GLY A 183 1.18 15.28 16.03
N GLY A 184 1.66 14.03 16.10
CA GLY A 184 2.35 13.51 17.27
C GLY A 184 1.47 13.55 18.53
N LEU A 185 2.07 13.84 19.67
CA LEU A 185 1.40 13.95 20.96
C LEU A 185 2.03 15.08 21.80
N PRO A 186 1.70 16.36 21.51
CA PRO A 186 2.39 17.52 22.08
C PRO A 186 2.40 17.58 23.61
N ASN A 187 1.32 17.14 24.26
CA ASN A 187 1.19 17.13 25.73
C ASN A 187 2.14 16.14 26.42
N GLU A 188 2.71 15.20 25.66
CA GLU A 188 3.63 14.18 26.17
C GLU A 188 5.05 14.38 25.62
N ALA A 189 5.28 15.42 24.82
CA ALA A 189 6.60 15.81 24.33
C ALA A 189 7.44 16.42 25.47
N PRO A 190 8.79 16.41 25.37
CA PRO A 190 9.59 15.92 24.25
C PRO A 190 9.83 14.41 24.27
N PHE A 191 10.05 13.82 23.08
CA PHE A 191 10.33 12.40 22.88
C PHE A 191 11.81 12.15 22.57
N HIS A 192 12.39 11.16 23.23
CA HIS A 192 13.77 10.73 22.98
C HIS A 192 13.86 9.79 21.78
N TYR A 193 12.78 9.05 21.52
CA TYR A 193 12.63 8.22 20.35
C TYR A 193 11.21 8.32 19.78
N ILE A 194 11.10 8.55 18.47
CA ILE A 194 9.83 8.48 17.74
C ILE A 194 10.02 7.45 16.62
N HIS A 195 9.17 6.43 16.62
CA HIS A 195 9.06 5.48 15.52
C HIS A 195 7.78 5.76 14.73
N VAL A 196 7.84 5.65 13.40
CA VAL A 196 6.68 5.74 12.52
C VAL A 196 6.58 4.46 11.70
N GLY A 197 5.56 3.64 11.99
CA GLY A 197 5.28 2.36 11.35
C GLY A 197 4.55 2.47 10.01
N ALA A 198 4.61 3.62 9.35
CA ALA A 198 3.98 3.88 8.06
C ALA A 198 4.79 4.92 7.25
N ALA A 199 4.74 4.83 5.92
CA ALA A 199 5.56 5.64 5.04
C ALA A 199 4.99 7.04 4.78
N ALA A 200 5.85 8.05 4.72
CA ALA A 200 5.46 9.42 4.41
C ALA A 200 6.29 10.00 3.26
N GLU A 201 5.74 10.96 2.52
CA GLU A 201 6.49 11.67 1.48
C GLU A 201 7.63 12.53 2.05
N ALA A 202 7.40 13.10 3.23
CA ALA A 202 8.36 13.90 3.97
C ALA A 202 8.17 13.70 5.48
N PRO A 203 9.22 13.92 6.30
CA PRO A 203 9.10 13.86 7.75
C PRO A 203 8.04 14.86 8.26
N PRO A 204 7.05 14.43 9.05
CA PRO A 204 6.07 15.35 9.63
C PRO A 204 6.74 16.36 10.56
N GLN A 205 6.57 17.66 10.29
CA GLN A 205 7.21 18.72 11.08
C GLN A 205 6.83 18.65 12.56
N ALA A 206 5.57 18.36 12.86
CA ALA A 206 5.11 18.22 14.25
C ALA A 206 5.86 17.13 15.03
N LEU A 207 6.27 16.04 14.38
CA LEU A 207 7.06 14.99 15.02
C LEU A 207 8.50 15.46 15.25
N LEU A 208 9.09 16.19 14.29
CA LEU A 208 10.42 16.79 14.44
C LEU A 208 10.47 17.79 15.61
N ASP A 209 9.43 18.63 15.73
CA ASP A 209 9.33 19.65 16.78
C ASP A 209 9.25 19.02 18.17
N GLN A 210 8.63 17.83 18.26
CA GLN A 210 8.44 17.08 19.50
C GLN A 210 9.65 16.22 19.90
N LEU A 211 10.73 16.17 19.12
CA LEU A 211 11.96 15.50 19.53
C LEU A 211 12.66 16.25 20.68
N ALA A 212 13.15 15.49 21.66
CA ALA A 212 14.11 15.96 22.66
C ALA A 212 15.45 16.29 21.99
N GLU A 213 16.31 17.04 22.70
CA GLU A 213 17.70 17.24 22.25
C GLU A 213 18.42 15.88 22.15
N GLY A 214 19.09 15.62 21.03
CA GLY A 214 19.68 14.30 20.74
C GLY A 214 18.66 13.19 20.45
N GLY A 215 17.35 13.49 20.51
CA GLY A 215 16.28 12.56 20.21
C GLY A 215 16.27 12.15 18.74
N ARG A 216 15.74 10.95 18.46
CA ARG A 216 15.74 10.37 17.12
C ARG A 216 14.34 10.04 16.64
N LEU A 217 14.02 10.45 15.41
CA LEU A 217 12.86 10.03 14.64
C LEU A 217 13.31 8.98 13.62
N VAL A 218 12.60 7.86 13.56
CA VAL A 218 12.80 6.83 12.55
C VAL A 218 11.52 6.65 11.76
N ILE A 219 11.62 6.81 10.44
CA ILE A 219 10.46 6.86 9.53
C ILE A 219 10.82 6.30 8.14
N PRO A 220 9.94 5.51 7.50
CA PRO A 220 10.02 5.22 6.09
C PRO A 220 9.64 6.45 5.26
N LEU A 221 10.52 6.89 4.37
CA LEU A 221 10.24 7.99 3.44
C LEU A 221 10.15 7.51 2.00
N ASP A 222 9.18 8.04 1.25
CA ASP A 222 9.09 7.82 -0.18
C ASP A 222 10.27 8.50 -0.91
N GLU A 223 10.82 7.82 -1.92
CA GLU A 223 11.88 8.40 -2.74
C GLU A 223 11.34 8.96 -4.06
N ALA A 224 11.95 10.05 -4.55
CA ALA A 224 11.55 10.70 -5.81
C ALA A 224 11.65 9.78 -7.04
N ARG A 225 12.49 8.73 -6.99
CA ARG A 225 12.61 7.70 -8.05
C ARG A 225 11.76 6.46 -7.74
N GLY A 226 10.93 6.52 -6.70
CA GLY A 226 10.07 5.49 -6.15
C GLY A 226 10.75 4.61 -5.07
N GLY A 227 9.93 3.78 -4.42
CA GLY A 227 10.39 2.94 -3.31
C GLY A 227 10.45 3.75 -2.02
N GLN A 228 10.73 3.09 -0.91
CA GLN A 228 10.85 3.75 0.38
C GLN A 228 12.23 3.47 0.96
N VAL A 229 12.76 4.46 1.66
CA VAL A 229 13.99 4.34 2.42
C VAL A 229 13.69 4.59 3.89
N PHE A 230 14.18 3.70 4.74
CA PHE A 230 14.15 3.91 6.18
C PHE A 230 15.21 4.94 6.55
N VAL A 231 14.80 6.01 7.21
CA VAL A 231 15.69 7.10 7.63
C VAL A 231 15.66 7.27 9.13
N GLU A 232 16.80 7.68 9.68
CA GLU A 232 16.93 8.16 11.05
C GLU A 232 17.21 9.67 10.97
N ILE A 233 16.45 10.45 11.73
CA ILE A 233 16.60 11.90 11.84
C ILE A 233 16.90 12.21 13.30
N THR A 234 18.04 12.85 13.56
CA THR A 234 18.49 13.23 14.92
C THR A 234 18.44 14.75 15.08
N LYS A 235 17.93 15.22 16.22
CA LYS A 235 17.87 16.64 16.57
C LYS A 235 19.16 17.14 17.21
N HIS A 236 19.62 18.31 16.75
CA HIS A 236 20.81 19.05 17.25
C HIS A 236 20.44 20.53 17.41
N GLY A 237 19.93 20.91 18.57
CA GLY A 237 19.35 22.23 18.82
C GLY A 237 18.19 22.53 17.86
N THR A 238 18.37 23.53 16.99
CA THR A 238 17.39 23.91 15.95
C THR A 238 17.59 23.20 14.62
N LYS A 239 18.62 22.35 14.50
CA LYS A 239 18.97 21.64 13.26
C LYS A 239 18.67 20.15 13.39
N PHE A 240 18.57 19.50 12.23
CA PHE A 240 18.37 18.06 12.12
C PHE A 240 19.44 17.44 11.22
N SER A 241 19.96 16.28 11.62
CA SER A 241 20.79 15.44 10.76
C SER A 241 19.99 14.22 10.32
N GLN A 242 19.98 13.92 9.02
CA GLN A 242 19.30 12.75 8.46
C GLN A 242 20.32 11.72 7.96
N ARG A 243 20.14 10.47 8.38
CA ARG A 243 20.91 9.31 7.94
C ARG A 243 19.99 8.34 7.22
N ARG A 244 20.34 8.00 5.98
CA ARG A 244 19.67 6.95 5.21
C ARG A 244 20.17 5.58 5.66
N LEU A 245 19.26 4.65 5.93
CA LEU A 245 19.60 3.32 6.42
C LEU A 245 19.53 2.30 5.28
N PHE A 246 18.34 1.82 4.94
CA PHE A 246 18.12 0.78 3.93
C PHE A 246 16.73 0.91 3.29
N GLY A 247 16.52 0.23 2.16
CA GLY A 247 15.23 0.22 1.46
C GLY A 247 14.19 -0.60 2.20
N VAL A 248 12.93 -0.17 2.18
CA VAL A 248 11.81 -0.78 2.90
C VAL A 248 10.51 -0.74 2.08
N CYS A 249 9.48 -1.45 2.56
CA CYS A 249 8.12 -1.40 2.03
C CYS A 249 7.13 -1.38 3.20
N TYR A 250 6.55 -0.21 3.45
CA TYR A 250 5.58 0.10 4.49
C TYR A 250 4.28 0.59 3.87
N VAL A 251 3.20 0.38 4.60
CA VAL A 251 1.89 0.97 4.29
C VAL A 251 1.97 2.51 4.39
N PRO A 252 1.22 3.27 3.57
CA PRO A 252 1.22 4.73 3.63
C PRO A 252 0.73 5.26 4.98
N LEU A 253 1.34 6.32 5.48
CA LEU A 253 0.89 7.09 6.65
C LEU A 253 -0.33 7.92 6.23
N ALA A 254 -1.52 7.36 6.38
CA ALA A 254 -2.74 8.01 5.93
C ALA A 254 -2.99 9.34 6.68
N MET A 255 -3.30 10.43 5.96
CA MET A 255 -3.71 11.71 6.55
C MET A 255 -5.12 11.66 7.15
N ALA A 256 -5.97 10.79 6.58
CA ALA A 256 -7.27 10.40 7.10
C ALA A 256 -7.47 8.90 6.80
N PRO A 257 -8.05 8.10 7.71
CA PRO A 257 -8.37 6.71 7.43
C PRO A 257 -9.39 6.60 6.29
N THR A 258 -9.20 5.61 5.42
CA THR A 258 -10.16 5.25 4.36
C THR A 258 -11.58 5.05 4.94
N TRP A 259 -11.73 4.42 6.12
CA TRP A 259 -13.04 4.24 6.77
C TRP A 259 -13.74 5.55 7.21
N MET A 260 -13.04 6.68 7.33
CA MET A 260 -13.70 7.99 7.56
C MET A 260 -14.45 8.49 6.32
N CYS A 261 -14.17 7.91 5.14
CA CYS A 261 -14.91 8.17 3.92
C CYS A 261 -16.19 7.35 3.81
N SER A 262 -16.32 6.26 4.55
CA SER A 262 -17.52 5.43 4.56
C SER A 262 -18.78 6.20 4.99
N SER A 263 -19.94 5.74 4.54
CA SER A 263 -21.23 6.29 4.95
C SER A 263 -22.35 5.25 4.85
N SER A 264 -23.58 5.63 5.21
CA SER A 264 -24.79 4.84 5.00
C SER A 264 -25.48 5.16 3.66
N SER A 265 -24.95 6.09 2.87
CA SER A 265 -25.49 6.48 1.56
C SER A 265 -24.39 6.85 0.57
N ASN A 266 -24.67 6.76 -0.73
CA ASN A 266 -23.73 7.20 -1.78
C ASN A 266 -23.37 8.68 -1.63
N GLU A 267 -24.35 9.54 -1.34
CA GLU A 267 -24.10 10.96 -1.15
C GLU A 267 -23.19 11.23 0.06
N GLY A 268 -23.44 10.58 1.20
CA GLY A 268 -22.58 10.73 2.36
C GLY A 268 -21.15 10.22 2.12
N LEU A 269 -21.00 9.10 1.39
CA LEU A 269 -19.70 8.57 0.98
C LEU A 269 -18.91 9.60 0.15
N VAL A 270 -19.56 10.16 -0.88
CA VAL A 270 -18.91 11.15 -1.77
C VAL A 270 -18.60 12.45 -1.03
N GLN A 271 -19.47 12.90 -0.13
CA GLN A 271 -19.21 14.05 0.74
C GLN A 271 -18.01 13.81 1.67
N ASN A 272 -17.89 12.62 2.24
CA ASN A 272 -16.77 12.32 3.12
C ASN A 272 -15.44 12.20 2.35
N LEU A 273 -15.45 11.61 1.14
CA LEU A 273 -14.30 11.64 0.23
C LEU A 273 -13.85 13.07 -0.11
N GLN A 274 -14.79 13.99 -0.32
CA GLN A 274 -14.46 15.40 -0.53
C GLN A 274 -13.88 16.06 0.73
N LYS A 275 -14.50 15.84 1.91
CA LYS A 275 -14.01 16.38 3.19
C LYS A 275 -12.62 15.85 3.54
N ALA A 276 -12.32 14.61 3.19
CA ALA A 276 -11.01 13.99 3.36
C ALA A 276 -9.95 14.52 2.37
N GLY A 277 -10.32 15.39 1.43
CA GLY A 277 -9.42 15.92 0.42
C GLY A 277 -9.00 14.88 -0.61
N ILE A 278 -9.83 13.87 -0.88
CA ILE A 278 -9.59 12.88 -1.95
C ILE A 278 -10.25 13.33 -3.25
N ILE A 279 -11.45 13.93 -3.16
CA ILE A 279 -12.13 14.59 -4.27
C ILE A 279 -11.88 16.09 -4.16
N HIS A 280 -11.38 16.68 -5.24
CA HIS A 280 -11.08 18.11 -5.35
C HIS A 280 -11.97 18.79 -6.39
N SER A 281 -12.30 18.10 -7.48
CA SER A 281 -12.99 18.66 -8.62
C SER A 281 -14.50 18.51 -8.49
N ALA A 282 -15.24 19.60 -8.76
CA ALA A 282 -16.71 19.56 -8.77
C ALA A 282 -17.26 18.55 -9.79
N ALA A 283 -16.59 18.39 -10.95
CA ALA A 283 -16.95 17.42 -11.96
C ALA A 283 -16.85 15.97 -11.44
N VAL A 284 -15.76 15.64 -10.72
CA VAL A 284 -15.56 14.32 -10.11
C VAL A 284 -16.57 14.05 -9.00
N PHE A 285 -16.80 15.05 -8.13
CA PHE A 285 -17.82 14.97 -7.09
C PHE A 285 -19.20 14.63 -7.69
N ASN A 286 -19.61 15.37 -8.74
CA ASN A 286 -20.90 15.16 -9.39
C ASN A 286 -20.99 13.80 -10.10
N ALA A 287 -19.92 13.37 -10.78
CA ALA A 287 -19.87 12.07 -11.45
C ALA A 287 -20.05 10.91 -10.47
N MET A 288 -19.34 10.93 -9.32
CA MET A 288 -19.49 9.90 -8.29
C MET A 288 -20.84 9.98 -7.58
N LYS A 289 -21.36 11.18 -7.33
CA LYS A 289 -22.68 11.37 -6.72
C LYS A 289 -23.81 10.80 -7.59
N ARG A 290 -23.70 10.91 -8.92
CA ARG A 290 -24.67 10.35 -9.89
C ARG A 290 -24.52 8.85 -10.13
N THR A 291 -23.38 8.26 -9.75
CA THR A 291 -23.10 6.84 -9.92
C THR A 291 -23.29 6.13 -8.57
N ASP A 292 -24.51 5.73 -8.25
CA ASP A 292 -24.81 5.05 -6.99
C ASP A 292 -24.10 3.69 -6.90
N ARG A 293 -23.10 3.59 -6.02
CA ARG A 293 -22.26 2.40 -5.85
C ARG A 293 -23.05 1.14 -5.48
N ALA A 294 -24.18 1.26 -4.78
CA ALA A 294 -25.00 0.10 -4.41
C ALA A 294 -25.55 -0.64 -5.64
N LEU A 295 -25.69 0.03 -6.79
CA LEU A 295 -26.16 -0.61 -8.03
C LEU A 295 -25.06 -1.41 -8.75
N PHE A 296 -23.82 -1.38 -8.25
CA PHE A 296 -22.67 -2.04 -8.85
C PHE A 296 -22.05 -3.14 -7.98
N VAL A 297 -22.64 -3.42 -6.81
CA VAL A 297 -22.19 -4.50 -5.92
C VAL A 297 -23.23 -5.63 -5.82
N PRO A 298 -22.81 -6.90 -5.67
CA PRO A 298 -23.73 -8.00 -5.47
C PRO A 298 -24.61 -7.81 -4.22
N ARG A 299 -25.80 -8.41 -4.23
CA ARG A 299 -26.75 -8.34 -3.10
C ARG A 299 -26.13 -8.80 -1.77
N ALA A 300 -25.20 -9.75 -1.82
CA ALA A 300 -24.54 -10.31 -0.65
C ALA A 300 -23.62 -9.33 0.09
N VAL A 301 -23.24 -8.21 -0.55
CA VAL A 301 -22.34 -7.19 0.03
C VAL A 301 -22.93 -5.78 -0.08
N GLN A 302 -24.27 -5.71 -0.01
CA GLN A 302 -25.01 -4.44 -0.11
C GLN A 302 -24.79 -3.53 1.10
N GLU A 303 -24.61 -4.10 2.29
CA GLU A 303 -24.36 -3.33 3.51
C GLU A 303 -22.99 -2.64 3.48
N GLU A 304 -22.06 -3.22 2.71
CA GLU A 304 -20.71 -2.71 2.47
C GLU A 304 -20.63 -1.77 1.27
N ALA A 305 -21.73 -1.55 0.53
CA ALA A 305 -21.73 -0.79 -0.72
C ALA A 305 -21.12 0.61 -0.58
N TYR A 306 -21.32 1.25 0.57
CA TYR A 306 -20.87 2.62 0.85
C TYR A 306 -19.68 2.67 1.80
N GLN A 307 -19.02 1.53 2.02
CA GLN A 307 -17.77 1.48 2.74
C GLN A 307 -16.63 1.84 1.79
N ASP A 308 -15.66 2.61 2.26
CA ASP A 308 -14.48 2.96 1.49
C ASP A 308 -13.47 1.80 1.44
N SER A 309 -13.92 0.67 0.91
CA SER A 309 -13.16 -0.56 0.78
C SER A 309 -13.53 -1.30 -0.51
N PRO A 310 -12.66 -2.20 -1.01
CA PRO A 310 -13.02 -3.09 -2.10
C PRO A 310 -14.12 -4.07 -1.68
N CYS A 311 -15.04 -4.39 -2.59
CA CYS A 311 -16.07 -5.41 -2.35
C CYS A 311 -15.98 -6.53 -3.39
N PRO A 312 -16.17 -7.80 -3.02
CA PRO A 312 -16.14 -8.91 -3.98
C PRO A 312 -17.30 -8.81 -4.98
N ILE A 313 -17.00 -9.01 -6.27
CA ILE A 313 -17.99 -9.06 -7.36
C ILE A 313 -18.10 -10.45 -8.00
N GLY A 314 -17.47 -11.46 -7.38
CA GLY A 314 -17.36 -12.82 -7.87
C GLY A 314 -16.11 -13.06 -8.73
N PHE A 315 -15.86 -14.33 -9.08
CA PHE A 315 -14.73 -14.74 -9.95
C PHE A 315 -13.34 -14.28 -9.45
N ASN A 316 -13.14 -14.21 -8.13
CA ASN A 316 -11.95 -13.65 -7.49
C ASN A 316 -11.64 -12.19 -7.89
N GLN A 317 -12.66 -11.44 -8.32
CA GLN A 317 -12.54 -10.02 -8.64
C GLN A 317 -13.26 -9.17 -7.60
N THR A 318 -12.85 -7.91 -7.51
CA THR A 318 -13.42 -6.92 -6.60
C THR A 318 -13.79 -5.65 -7.37
N ILE A 319 -14.86 -4.99 -6.96
CA ILE A 319 -15.01 -3.56 -7.24
C ILE A 319 -14.00 -2.80 -6.36
N SER A 320 -13.21 -1.90 -6.95
CA SER A 320 -12.19 -1.13 -6.22
C SER A 320 -12.81 -0.24 -5.14
N ALA A 321 -12.02 0.15 -4.13
CA ALA A 321 -12.45 1.09 -3.11
C ALA A 321 -12.87 2.45 -3.72
N PRO A 322 -13.89 3.13 -3.15
CA PRO A 322 -14.30 4.47 -3.56
C PRO A 322 -13.17 5.50 -3.72
N HIS A 323 -12.21 5.58 -2.80
CA HIS A 323 -11.07 6.50 -2.94
C HIS A 323 -10.22 6.21 -4.18
N MET A 324 -10.04 4.93 -4.54
CA MET A 324 -9.31 4.57 -5.76
C MET A 324 -10.06 5.05 -7.00
N HIS A 325 -11.38 4.91 -7.06
CA HIS A 325 -12.16 5.46 -8.17
C HIS A 325 -12.08 6.98 -8.22
N ALA A 326 -12.15 7.67 -7.07
CA ALA A 326 -11.97 9.11 -6.99
C ALA A 326 -10.61 9.55 -7.57
N HIS A 327 -9.51 8.89 -7.19
CA HIS A 327 -8.18 9.18 -7.75
C HIS A 327 -8.12 9.00 -9.27
N ILE A 328 -8.69 7.90 -9.81
CA ILE A 328 -8.70 7.68 -11.26
C ILE A 328 -9.56 8.72 -11.98
N LEU A 329 -10.70 9.13 -11.39
CA LEU A 329 -11.56 10.16 -11.96
C LEU A 329 -10.88 11.54 -11.95
N GLU A 330 -10.12 11.90 -10.91
CA GLU A 330 -9.35 13.15 -10.88
C GLU A 330 -8.24 13.16 -11.94
N LEU A 331 -7.55 12.03 -12.13
CA LEU A 331 -6.56 11.87 -13.20
C LEU A 331 -7.23 11.99 -14.58
N ALA A 332 -8.36 11.31 -14.78
CA ALA A 332 -9.12 11.38 -16.02
C ALA A 332 -9.60 12.82 -16.31
N HIS A 333 -10.17 13.50 -15.31
CA HIS A 333 -10.65 14.88 -15.41
C HIS A 333 -9.54 15.82 -15.85
N THR A 334 -8.36 15.68 -15.24
CA THR A 334 -7.16 16.44 -15.61
C THR A 334 -6.70 16.13 -17.03
N ALA A 335 -6.64 14.85 -17.39
CA ALA A 335 -6.14 14.39 -18.70
C ALA A 335 -7.03 14.80 -19.87
N VAL A 336 -8.35 14.84 -19.65
CA VAL A 336 -9.32 15.24 -20.69
C VAL A 336 -9.72 16.72 -20.62
N GLY A 337 -9.14 17.48 -19.68
CA GLY A 337 -9.40 18.91 -19.53
C GLY A 337 -9.12 19.67 -20.82
N GLY A 338 -10.15 20.32 -21.38
CA GLY A 338 -10.08 21.06 -22.63
C GLY A 338 -10.14 20.22 -23.92
N ALA A 339 -10.27 18.89 -23.82
CA ALA A 339 -10.49 18.04 -24.98
C ALA A 339 -11.94 18.14 -25.48
N ILE A 340 -12.11 18.27 -26.80
CA ILE A 340 -13.44 18.24 -27.45
C ILE A 340 -13.80 16.78 -27.73
N LYS A 341 -14.95 16.31 -27.24
CA LYS A 341 -15.44 14.92 -27.39
C LYS A 341 -14.41 13.87 -26.95
N PRO A 342 -13.92 13.93 -25.69
CA PRO A 342 -12.86 13.04 -25.24
C PRO A 342 -13.27 11.58 -25.29
N ARG A 343 -12.32 10.72 -25.63
CA ARG A 343 -12.50 9.26 -25.65
C ARG A 343 -11.72 8.63 -24.52
N ILE A 344 -12.40 7.82 -23.71
CA ILE A 344 -11.81 7.13 -22.56
C ILE A 344 -11.96 5.63 -22.69
N LEU A 345 -10.89 4.88 -22.41
CA LEU A 345 -10.90 3.42 -22.35
C LEU A 345 -10.70 2.95 -20.91
N ASP A 346 -11.60 2.09 -20.42
CA ASP A 346 -11.55 1.44 -19.11
C ASP A 346 -11.33 -0.06 -19.31
N VAL A 347 -10.12 -0.55 -19.03
CA VAL A 347 -9.73 -1.95 -19.21
C VAL A 347 -9.83 -2.71 -17.89
N GLY A 348 -10.59 -3.80 -17.88
CA GLY A 348 -10.96 -4.50 -16.65
C GLY A 348 -12.15 -3.84 -15.98
N ALA A 349 -13.21 -3.57 -16.76
CA ALA A 349 -14.37 -2.80 -16.32
C ALA A 349 -15.11 -3.44 -15.11
N GLY A 350 -14.95 -4.76 -14.87
CA GLY A 350 -15.41 -5.43 -13.67
C GLY A 350 -16.92 -5.27 -13.43
N SER A 351 -17.29 -4.45 -12.44
CA SER A 351 -18.68 -4.16 -12.13
C SER A 351 -19.35 -3.13 -13.05
N GLY A 352 -18.57 -2.38 -13.83
CA GLY A 352 -19.03 -1.27 -14.67
C GLY A 352 -19.13 0.08 -13.94
N TYR A 353 -18.81 0.15 -12.64
CA TYR A 353 -18.92 1.38 -11.84
C TYR A 353 -18.05 2.51 -12.39
N LEU A 354 -16.75 2.25 -12.56
CA LEU A 354 -15.81 3.27 -13.03
C LEU A 354 -16.14 3.72 -14.45
N THR A 355 -16.52 2.79 -15.32
CA THR A 355 -16.98 3.10 -16.68
C THR A 355 -18.16 4.08 -16.67
N ALA A 356 -19.15 3.88 -15.79
CA ALA A 356 -20.31 4.76 -15.64
C ALA A 356 -19.92 6.14 -15.08
N ALA A 357 -19.07 6.18 -14.05
CA ALA A 357 -18.60 7.43 -13.47
C ALA A 357 -17.76 8.25 -14.47
N LEU A 358 -16.89 7.61 -15.24
CA LEU A 358 -16.14 8.25 -16.33
C LEU A 358 -17.07 8.80 -17.42
N ALA A 359 -18.18 8.11 -17.72
CA ALA A 359 -19.14 8.57 -18.70
C ALA A 359 -19.88 9.83 -18.22
N HIS A 360 -20.30 9.89 -16.95
CA HIS A 360 -20.83 11.12 -16.35
C HIS A 360 -19.82 12.26 -16.35
N LEU A 361 -18.52 11.97 -16.23
CA LEU A 361 -17.47 12.97 -16.26
C LEU A 361 -17.33 13.66 -17.63
N VAL A 362 -17.68 12.98 -18.73
CA VAL A 362 -17.44 13.48 -20.10
C VAL A 362 -18.68 13.70 -20.95
N GLU A 363 -19.87 13.32 -20.49
CA GLU A 363 -21.10 13.40 -21.29
C GLU A 363 -21.41 14.84 -21.74
N GLU A 364 -21.21 15.83 -20.87
CA GLU A 364 -21.45 17.25 -21.19
C GLU A 364 -20.47 17.78 -22.25
N ALA A 365 -19.27 17.20 -22.32
CA ALA A 365 -18.27 17.50 -23.35
C ALA A 365 -18.47 16.71 -24.65
N GLY A 366 -19.55 15.92 -24.75
CA GLY A 366 -19.83 15.02 -25.88
C GLY A 366 -18.84 13.87 -26.00
N GLY A 367 -18.21 13.48 -24.89
CA GLY A 367 -17.23 12.41 -24.83
C GLY A 367 -17.85 11.01 -24.92
N ARG A 368 -16.99 10.00 -25.07
CA ARG A 368 -17.38 8.58 -25.10
C ARG A 368 -16.45 7.74 -24.23
N VAL A 369 -17.02 6.75 -23.55
CA VAL A 369 -16.32 5.83 -22.66
C VAL A 369 -16.58 4.39 -23.11
N PHE A 370 -15.49 3.63 -23.17
CA PHE A 370 -15.49 2.24 -23.61
C PHE A 370 -14.94 1.39 -22.49
N GLY A 371 -15.75 0.51 -21.92
CA GLY A 371 -15.29 -0.47 -20.93
C GLY A 371 -15.04 -1.82 -21.59
N LEU A 372 -13.90 -2.44 -21.30
CA LEU A 372 -13.54 -3.78 -21.73
C LEU A 372 -13.50 -4.71 -20.51
N GLU A 373 -14.25 -5.79 -20.55
CA GLU A 373 -14.22 -6.85 -19.54
C GLU A 373 -13.94 -8.19 -20.20
N LEU A 374 -12.97 -8.94 -19.66
CA LEU A 374 -12.58 -10.22 -20.24
C LEU A 374 -13.62 -11.29 -19.94
N LEU A 375 -14.11 -11.38 -18.70
CA LEU A 375 -15.01 -12.44 -18.24
C LEU A 375 -16.45 -12.18 -18.71
N PRO A 376 -17.07 -13.06 -19.54
CA PRO A 376 -18.42 -12.85 -20.07
C PRO A 376 -19.49 -12.62 -18.99
N VAL A 377 -19.36 -13.30 -17.85
CA VAL A 377 -20.32 -13.16 -16.74
C VAL A 377 -20.21 -11.78 -16.09
N LEU A 378 -18.98 -11.27 -15.89
CA LEU A 378 -18.78 -9.92 -15.37
C LEU A 378 -19.17 -8.86 -16.40
N ALA A 379 -18.87 -9.06 -17.68
CA ALA A 379 -19.30 -8.15 -18.75
C ALA A 379 -20.83 -8.04 -18.81
N GLN A 380 -21.55 -9.15 -18.63
CA GLN A 380 -23.01 -9.15 -18.55
C GLN A 380 -23.52 -8.46 -17.28
N SER A 381 -22.91 -8.74 -16.12
CA SER A 381 -23.24 -8.07 -14.85
C SER A 381 -23.01 -6.56 -14.95
N ALA A 382 -21.88 -6.12 -15.48
CA ALA A 382 -21.57 -4.70 -15.70
C ALA A 382 -22.63 -4.01 -16.57
N ARG A 383 -23.04 -4.65 -17.67
CA ARG A 383 -24.12 -4.12 -18.52
C ARG A 383 -25.43 -3.99 -17.76
N LYS A 384 -25.79 -4.99 -16.96
CA LYS A 384 -27.01 -4.94 -16.14
C LYS A 384 -26.93 -3.82 -15.10
N ASN A 385 -25.80 -3.69 -14.39
CA ASN A 385 -25.59 -2.65 -13.39
C ASN A 385 -25.71 -1.25 -14.01
N VAL A 386 -25.05 -1.01 -15.15
CA VAL A 386 -25.14 0.28 -15.85
C VAL A 386 -26.55 0.56 -16.37
N LEU A 387 -27.27 -0.44 -16.90
CA LEU A 387 -28.67 -0.26 -17.31
C LEU A 387 -29.59 0.07 -16.12
N SER A 388 -29.29 -0.43 -14.93
CA SER A 388 -30.02 -0.09 -13.71
C SER A 388 -29.67 1.29 -13.17
N ALA A 389 -28.38 1.69 -13.23
CA ALA A 389 -27.90 2.93 -12.64
C ALA A 389 -28.00 4.15 -13.56
N ALA A 390 -27.70 3.99 -14.85
CA ALA A 390 -27.57 5.08 -15.80
C ALA A 390 -27.94 4.63 -17.24
N PRO A 391 -29.18 4.19 -17.48
CA PRO A 391 -29.61 3.67 -18.79
C PRO A 391 -29.43 4.69 -19.92
N GLU A 392 -29.56 5.98 -19.62
CA GLU A 392 -29.43 7.07 -20.60
C GLU A 392 -28.02 7.18 -21.19
N LEU A 393 -26.96 6.81 -20.45
CA LEU A 393 -25.58 6.82 -20.95
C LEU A 393 -25.36 5.78 -22.06
N MET A 394 -26.04 4.64 -21.99
CA MET A 394 -26.02 3.63 -23.05
C MET A 394 -26.90 4.03 -24.23
N LYS A 395 -28.11 4.56 -23.97
CA LYS A 395 -29.04 5.01 -25.03
C LYS A 395 -28.44 6.13 -25.87
N SER A 396 -27.74 7.07 -25.24
CA SER A 396 -27.05 8.18 -25.90
C SER A 396 -25.69 7.81 -26.49
N SER A 397 -25.26 6.54 -26.36
CA SER A 397 -23.95 6.05 -26.85
C SER A 397 -22.72 6.75 -26.24
N VAL A 398 -22.89 7.43 -25.10
CA VAL A 398 -21.79 7.95 -24.28
C VAL A 398 -20.99 6.81 -23.67
N LEU A 399 -21.65 5.70 -23.28
CA LEU A 399 -21.00 4.53 -22.69
C LEU A 399 -21.26 3.27 -23.52
N SER A 400 -20.21 2.47 -23.76
CA SER A 400 -20.34 1.11 -24.29
C SER A 400 -19.47 0.11 -23.53
N LEU A 401 -19.98 -1.11 -23.33
CA LEU A 401 -19.29 -2.19 -22.63
C LEU A 401 -19.08 -3.39 -23.56
N HIS A 402 -17.85 -3.88 -23.65
CA HIS A 402 -17.43 -4.95 -24.55
C HIS A 402 -16.87 -6.13 -23.76
N CYS A 403 -17.31 -7.34 -24.11
CA CYS A 403 -16.66 -8.56 -23.65
C CYS A 403 -15.45 -8.82 -24.56
N TYR A 404 -14.28 -8.33 -24.18
CA TYR A 404 -13.11 -8.31 -25.06
C TYR A 404 -11.80 -8.32 -24.26
N ASN A 405 -10.74 -8.85 -24.87
CA ASN A 405 -9.43 -8.90 -24.24
C ASN A 405 -8.76 -7.52 -24.23
N GLY A 406 -8.67 -6.94 -23.04
CA GLY A 406 -8.07 -5.63 -22.80
C GLY A 406 -6.61 -5.47 -23.21
N TRP A 407 -5.84 -6.56 -23.36
CA TRP A 407 -4.45 -6.49 -23.84
C TRP A 407 -4.31 -5.85 -25.22
N HIS A 408 -5.36 -5.93 -26.04
CA HIS A 408 -5.38 -5.37 -27.39
C HIS A 408 -5.95 -3.95 -27.47
N GLY A 409 -6.43 -3.40 -26.35
CA GLY A 409 -7.20 -2.16 -26.33
C GLY A 409 -8.47 -2.27 -27.17
N LEU A 410 -8.85 -1.17 -27.82
CA LEU A 410 -9.98 -1.09 -28.74
C LEU A 410 -9.61 -0.24 -29.97
N PRO A 411 -8.84 -0.79 -30.93
CA PRO A 411 -8.28 -0.02 -32.04
C PRO A 411 -9.31 0.72 -32.89
N ALA A 412 -10.52 0.17 -33.02
CA ALA A 412 -11.61 0.77 -33.80
C ALA A 412 -12.13 2.10 -33.22
N GLU A 413 -11.88 2.36 -31.94
CA GLU A 413 -12.34 3.57 -31.25
C GLU A 413 -11.18 4.47 -30.80
N ALA A 414 -9.94 4.06 -31.06
CA ALA A 414 -8.74 4.86 -30.87
C ALA A 414 -8.74 6.11 -31.79
N PRO A 415 -8.02 7.19 -31.44
CA PRO A 415 -7.18 7.35 -30.25
C PRO A 415 -7.95 7.74 -28.98
N PHE A 416 -7.39 7.41 -27.81
CA PHE A 416 -7.96 7.71 -26.49
C PHE A 416 -7.21 8.83 -25.77
N ASN A 417 -7.95 9.76 -25.16
CA ASN A 417 -7.41 10.83 -24.32
C ASN A 417 -7.00 10.29 -22.95
N PHE A 418 -7.71 9.28 -22.45
CA PHE A 418 -7.40 8.61 -21.20
C PHE A 418 -7.62 7.10 -21.32
N ILE A 419 -6.67 6.31 -20.82
CA ILE A 419 -6.81 4.86 -20.70
C ILE A 419 -6.53 4.50 -19.24
N PHE A 420 -7.45 3.80 -18.60
CA PHE A 420 -7.21 3.18 -17.30
C PHE A 420 -7.19 1.66 -17.45
N VAL A 421 -6.31 1.00 -16.70
CA VAL A 421 -6.26 -0.45 -16.60
C VAL A 421 -6.43 -0.84 -15.13
N GLY A 422 -7.58 -1.42 -14.79
CA GLY A 422 -7.95 -1.86 -13.44
C GLY A 422 -7.32 -3.19 -13.01
N ALA A 423 -6.21 -3.60 -13.64
CA ALA A 423 -5.54 -4.86 -13.36
C ALA A 423 -4.02 -4.74 -13.61
N ALA A 424 -3.23 -5.39 -12.75
CA ALA A 424 -1.77 -5.28 -12.74
C ALA A 424 -1.12 -6.03 -13.90
N VAL A 425 -0.06 -5.45 -14.48
CA VAL A 425 0.75 -6.06 -15.53
C VAL A 425 2.24 -6.06 -15.16
N SER A 426 3.02 -6.97 -15.74
CA SER A 426 4.48 -6.90 -15.60
C SER A 426 5.09 -5.69 -16.32
N SER A 427 4.51 -5.31 -17.46
CA SER A 427 4.89 -4.12 -18.20
C SER A 427 3.68 -3.59 -18.99
N PRO A 428 3.57 -2.26 -19.22
CA PRO A 428 2.49 -1.69 -20.01
C PRO A 428 2.38 -2.33 -21.41
N PRO A 429 1.18 -2.78 -21.84
CA PRO A 429 1.00 -3.30 -23.19
C PRO A 429 1.23 -2.23 -24.27
N GLN A 430 2.09 -2.51 -25.25
CA GLN A 430 2.38 -1.58 -26.33
C GLN A 430 1.12 -1.17 -27.11
N ALA A 431 0.19 -2.11 -27.31
CA ALA A 431 -1.09 -1.84 -27.98
C ALA A 431 -1.91 -0.72 -27.32
N LEU A 432 -1.84 -0.58 -25.98
CA LEU A 432 -2.52 0.50 -25.27
C LEU A 432 -1.78 1.83 -25.42
N LEU A 433 -0.44 1.81 -25.42
CA LEU A 433 0.39 3.00 -25.68
C LEU A 433 0.16 3.57 -27.09
N ASP A 434 0.09 2.69 -28.09
CA ASP A 434 -0.12 3.06 -29.49
C ASP A 434 -1.49 3.73 -29.72
N GLN A 435 -2.48 3.39 -28.88
CA GLN A 435 -3.84 3.90 -28.94
C GLN A 435 -4.05 5.20 -28.16
N LEU A 436 -3.03 5.74 -27.48
CA LEU A 436 -3.12 7.05 -26.85
C LEU A 436 -3.15 8.18 -27.90
N ALA A 437 -4.05 9.15 -27.73
CA ALA A 437 -3.98 10.42 -28.44
C ALA A 437 -2.69 11.16 -28.08
N ASP A 438 -2.26 12.12 -28.89
CA ASP A 438 -1.19 13.02 -28.47
C ASP A 438 -1.64 13.84 -27.25
N GLY A 439 -0.79 13.89 -26.22
CA GLY A 439 -1.14 14.39 -24.90
C GLY A 439 -2.05 13.47 -24.06
N GLY A 440 -2.50 12.35 -24.61
CA GLY A 440 -3.28 11.34 -23.89
C GLY A 440 -2.48 10.63 -22.80
N GLN A 441 -3.19 10.11 -21.81
CA GLN A 441 -2.61 9.50 -20.61
C GLN A 441 -3.10 8.06 -20.40
N LEU A 442 -2.16 7.14 -20.18
CA LEU A 442 -2.41 5.78 -19.68
C LEU A 442 -2.11 5.74 -18.18
N VAL A 443 -3.03 5.20 -17.39
CA VAL A 443 -2.85 4.91 -15.96
C VAL A 443 -3.01 3.41 -15.74
N ILE A 444 -1.97 2.77 -15.21
CA ILE A 444 -1.89 1.31 -15.13
C ILE A 444 -1.03 0.86 -13.94
N PRO A 445 -1.46 -0.14 -13.16
CA PRO A 445 -0.62 -0.77 -12.15
C PRO A 445 0.39 -1.72 -12.80
N VAL A 446 1.66 -1.58 -12.45
CA VAL A 446 2.76 -2.41 -12.98
C VAL A 446 3.57 -3.04 -11.85
N ASP A 447 4.20 -4.18 -12.11
CA ASP A 447 5.18 -4.77 -11.19
C ASP A 447 6.31 -3.76 -10.91
N ASP A 448 6.59 -3.46 -9.63
CA ASP A 448 7.70 -2.58 -9.26
C ASP A 448 8.99 -3.41 -9.15
N PRO A 449 10.09 -3.04 -9.83
CA PRO A 449 11.37 -3.74 -9.74
C PRO A 449 11.93 -3.86 -8.31
N ARG A 450 11.43 -3.05 -7.36
CA ARG A 450 11.78 -3.10 -5.93
C ARG A 450 10.86 -3.99 -5.09
N GLY A 451 9.90 -4.66 -5.72
CA GLY A 451 8.89 -5.51 -5.07
C GLY A 451 7.51 -4.84 -4.97
N GLY A 452 6.46 -5.65 -5.08
CA GLY A 452 5.06 -5.18 -5.09
C GLY A 452 4.62 -4.61 -6.43
N GLN A 453 3.58 -3.77 -6.42
CA GLN A 453 3.07 -3.09 -7.60
C GLN A 453 3.05 -1.57 -7.39
N ALA A 454 3.14 -0.83 -8.48
CA ALA A 454 3.03 0.63 -8.49
C ALA A 454 2.02 1.08 -9.55
N LEU A 455 1.16 2.03 -9.19
CA LEU A 455 0.33 2.73 -10.16
C LEU A 455 1.21 3.75 -10.90
N VAL A 456 1.31 3.63 -12.21
CA VAL A 456 2.08 4.54 -13.06
C VAL A 456 1.18 5.27 -14.04
N SER A 457 1.58 6.49 -14.36
CA SER A 457 1.02 7.33 -15.41
C SER A 457 2.01 7.42 -16.56
N ILE A 458 1.52 7.26 -17.79
CA ILE A 458 2.30 7.35 -19.01
C ILE A 458 1.60 8.32 -19.96
N THR A 459 2.25 9.43 -20.29
CA THR A 459 1.69 10.45 -21.18
C THR A 459 2.39 10.43 -22.53
N ARG A 460 1.63 10.43 -23.62
CA ARG A 460 2.17 10.51 -24.98
C ARG A 460 2.52 11.96 -25.35
N ARG A 461 3.69 12.15 -25.95
CA ARG A 461 4.17 13.41 -26.53
C ARG A 461 4.78 13.11 -27.91
N GLY A 462 3.98 13.25 -28.96
CA GLY A 462 4.32 12.84 -30.31
C GLY A 462 4.64 11.35 -30.40
N SER A 463 5.91 11.03 -30.67
CA SER A 463 6.44 9.66 -30.71
C SER A 463 7.07 9.19 -29.39
N SER A 464 7.07 10.04 -28.36
CA SER A 464 7.71 9.76 -27.06
C SER A 464 6.68 9.55 -25.94
N PHE A 465 7.09 8.84 -24.89
CA PHE A 465 6.26 8.56 -23.72
C PHE A 465 6.98 9.01 -22.45
N THR A 466 6.28 9.78 -21.61
CA THR A 466 6.79 10.22 -20.31
C THR A 466 6.14 9.39 -19.21
N HIS A 467 6.96 8.71 -18.41
CA HIS A 467 6.50 7.86 -17.32
C HIS A 467 6.61 8.58 -15.98
N ARG A 468 5.59 8.47 -15.14
CA ARG A 468 5.56 8.97 -13.76
C ARG A 468 4.96 7.93 -12.84
N LYS A 469 5.69 7.49 -11.83
CA LYS A 469 5.09 6.71 -10.73
C LYS A 469 4.16 7.62 -9.93
N LEU A 470 2.94 7.16 -9.67
CA LEU A 470 1.94 7.89 -8.89
C LEU A 470 1.98 7.45 -7.44
N MET A 471 1.82 6.15 -7.18
CA MET A 471 1.73 5.59 -5.83
C MET A 471 2.05 4.10 -5.83
N ALA A 472 2.29 3.52 -4.65
CA ALA A 472 2.23 2.07 -4.48
C ALA A 472 0.79 1.58 -4.72
N ALA A 473 0.64 0.34 -5.19
CA ALA A 473 -0.67 -0.19 -5.56
C ALA A 473 -0.79 -1.68 -5.24
N CYS A 474 -2.02 -2.17 -5.15
CA CYS A 474 -2.34 -3.59 -5.09
C CYS A 474 -3.59 -3.84 -5.94
N PHE A 475 -3.41 -4.50 -7.09
CA PHE A 475 -4.45 -4.80 -8.07
C PHE A 475 -4.39 -6.27 -8.44
N VAL A 476 -5.55 -6.80 -8.83
CA VAL A 476 -5.68 -8.14 -9.41
C VAL A 476 -4.89 -8.23 -10.72
N PRO A 477 -4.25 -9.37 -11.06
CA PRO A 477 -3.45 -9.48 -12.29
C PRO A 477 -4.29 -9.40 -13.57
N LEU A 478 -3.77 -8.72 -14.61
CA LEU A 478 -4.35 -8.70 -15.94
C LEU A 478 -3.99 -10.00 -16.68
N VAL A 479 -5.00 -10.84 -16.93
CA VAL A 479 -4.81 -12.16 -17.53
C VAL A 479 -4.55 -12.05 -19.04
N ARG A 480 -3.48 -12.70 -19.55
CA ARG A 480 -3.13 -12.75 -20.98
C ARG A 480 -3.96 -13.75 -21.83
N GLY A 481 -4.78 -14.59 -21.19
CA GLY A 481 -5.41 -15.74 -21.82
C GLY A 481 -6.66 -15.44 -22.65
N GLU A 482 -6.86 -16.22 -23.72
CA GLU A 482 -8.14 -16.35 -24.40
C GLU A 482 -9.09 -17.27 -23.60
N ILE A 483 -10.34 -16.84 -23.42
CA ILE A 483 -11.36 -17.69 -22.79
C ILE A 483 -11.76 -18.78 -23.78
N HIS A 484 -11.29 -20.00 -23.52
CA HIS A 484 -11.69 -21.16 -24.30
C HIS A 484 -13.18 -21.46 -24.06
N LYS A 485 -14.02 -21.31 -25.10
CA LYS A 485 -15.41 -21.81 -25.07
C LYS A 485 -15.38 -23.33 -24.87
N LYS A 486 -15.77 -23.84 -23.69
CA LYS A 486 -16.02 -25.28 -23.52
C LYS A 486 -17.10 -25.71 -24.54
N ARG A 487 -16.80 -26.75 -25.33
CA ARG A 487 -17.76 -27.43 -26.20
C ARG A 487 -18.95 -27.92 -25.37
N ARG A 488 -20.18 -27.75 -25.89
CA ARG A 488 -21.42 -28.23 -25.28
C ARG A 488 -21.33 -29.75 -25.06
N GLY A 489 -21.44 -30.19 -23.80
CA GLY A 489 -21.53 -31.61 -23.45
C GLY A 489 -21.32 -31.91 -21.97
N VAL A 490 -22.43 -31.94 -21.23
CA VAL A 490 -22.71 -32.76 -20.02
C VAL A 490 -22.08 -32.39 -18.65
N SER A 491 -23.01 -32.19 -17.70
CA SER A 491 -23.00 -32.36 -16.24
C SER A 491 -22.36 -31.29 -15.32
N THR A 492 -23.18 -30.93 -14.33
CA THR A 492 -23.00 -30.01 -13.22
C THR A 492 -22.20 -30.65 -12.08
N ALA A 493 -20.98 -30.16 -11.84
CA ALA A 493 -20.32 -30.02 -10.53
C ALA A 493 -18.88 -29.56 -10.75
N ASN A 494 -18.38 -28.71 -9.84
CA ASN A 494 -17.01 -28.19 -9.71
C ASN A 494 -16.60 -27.03 -10.66
N THR A 495 -16.75 -25.83 -10.14
CA THR A 495 -16.12 -24.59 -10.62
C THR A 495 -14.69 -24.50 -10.08
N GLU A 496 -13.72 -25.06 -10.80
CA GLU A 496 -12.31 -24.67 -10.61
C GLU A 496 -11.95 -23.50 -11.54
N PRO A 497 -11.22 -22.48 -11.05
CA PRO A 497 -10.73 -21.38 -11.87
C PRO A 497 -9.67 -21.84 -12.89
N PRO A 498 -9.48 -21.10 -13.99
CA PRO A 498 -8.44 -21.41 -14.97
C PRO A 498 -7.05 -21.39 -14.33
N LYS A 499 -6.23 -22.39 -14.64
CA LYS A 499 -4.86 -22.54 -14.13
C LYS A 499 -4.01 -21.33 -14.52
N VAL A 500 -3.46 -20.64 -13.52
CA VAL A 500 -2.39 -19.65 -13.68
C VAL A 500 -1.13 -20.38 -14.11
N LEU A 501 -0.67 -20.15 -15.34
CA LEU A 501 0.64 -20.61 -15.81
C LEU A 501 1.71 -19.75 -15.13
N LEU A 502 2.23 -20.22 -13.99
CA LEU A 502 3.48 -19.73 -13.43
C LEU A 502 4.62 -20.18 -14.36
N SER A 503 5.08 -19.31 -15.24
CA SER A 503 6.29 -19.59 -16.02
C SER A 503 7.51 -19.46 -15.10
N THR A 504 8.10 -20.58 -14.71
CA THR A 504 9.39 -20.64 -14.03
C THR A 504 10.51 -20.31 -15.01
N HIS A 505 10.94 -19.05 -15.07
CA HIS A 505 12.17 -18.68 -15.78
C HIS A 505 13.34 -18.64 -14.79
N SER A 506 14.18 -19.67 -14.87
CA SER A 506 15.50 -19.69 -14.26
C SER A 506 16.41 -18.67 -14.98
N PHE A 507 16.87 -17.64 -14.27
CA PHE A 507 17.86 -16.72 -14.80
C PHE A 507 19.26 -17.34 -14.66
N ARG A 508 19.80 -17.84 -15.77
CA ARG A 508 21.25 -18.01 -15.94
C ARG A 508 21.85 -16.65 -16.25
N ALA A 509 22.69 -16.13 -15.35
CA ALA A 509 23.51 -14.95 -15.62
C ALA A 509 24.55 -15.29 -16.70
N ILE A 510 24.53 -14.54 -17.81
CA ILE A 510 25.63 -14.47 -18.76
C ILE A 510 26.50 -13.27 -18.37
N ARG A 511 27.82 -13.50 -18.44
CA ARG A 511 28.93 -12.68 -17.92
C ARG A 511 28.99 -11.26 -18.44
#